data_AF-H8IAB8-F1
#
_entry.id   AF-H8IAB8-F1
#
_cell.length_a   1.000
_cell.length_b   1.000
_cell.length_c   1.000
_cell.angle_alpha   90.00
_cell.angle_beta   90.00
_cell.angle_gamma   90.00
#
_symmetry.space_group_name_H-M   'P 1'
#
loop_
_entity.id
_entity.type
_entity.pdbx_description
1 polymer ?
#
loop_
_entity_poly.entity_id
_entity_poly.type
_entity_poly.pdbx_seq_one_letter_code
_entity_poly.pdbx_strand_id
1 'polypeptide(L)'
;MGLTLLKVAIVDDEPDLQRLYTLALSSKGYDIAFVANDGTDAVEKEHSTPAPIIIMDHRMPTKNGMEATKEILSERPDTKIIFVSADDAVEKEAKEAGAVRFLKKPISLKELLHNIEEVAKDCK
;
A
#
# COMPACT_ATOMS: atom_id res chain seq x y z
N MET A 1 12.79 12.92 18.11
CA MET A 1 13.19 11.68 17.42
C MET A 1 12.55 11.74 16.05
N GLY A 2 13.34 12.08 15.03
CA GLY A 2 12.83 12.14 13.66
C GLY A 2 12.35 10.75 13.28
N LEU A 3 11.16 10.67 12.67
CA LEU A 3 10.75 9.47 11.96
C LEU A 3 11.91 9.12 11.02
N THR A 4 12.54 7.98 11.23
CA THR A 4 13.36 7.33 10.21
C THR A 4 12.56 7.41 8.91
N LEU A 5 13.15 7.89 7.81
CA LEU A 5 12.48 8.06 6.52
C LEU A 5 11.90 6.71 6.06
N LEU A 6 10.67 6.43 6.47
CA LEU A 6 9.98 5.18 6.17
C LEU A 6 9.55 5.25 4.71
N LYS A 7 9.91 4.21 3.97
CA LYS A 7 9.55 4.09 2.57
C LYS A 7 8.15 3.51 2.43
N VAL A 8 7.34 4.08 1.56
CA VAL A 8 5.99 3.61 1.25
C VAL A 8 5.91 3.33 -0.24
N ALA A 9 5.33 2.20 -0.62
CA ALA A 9 4.95 1.92 -2.00
C ALA A 9 3.48 2.27 -2.24
N ILE A 10 3.18 2.74 -3.46
CA ILE A 10 1.82 3.04 -3.90
C ILE A 10 1.50 2.15 -5.10
N VAL A 11 0.43 1.36 -4.99
CA VAL A 11 -0.02 0.43 -6.02
C VAL A 11 -1.49 0.71 -6.29
N ASP A 12 -1.77 1.36 -7.41
CA ASP A 12 -3.11 1.79 -7.82
C ASP A 12 -3.08 2.03 -9.34
N ASP A 13 -4.07 1.63 -10.12
CA ASP A 13 -4.06 1.82 -11.58
C ASP A 13 -4.50 3.23 -12.02
N GLU A 14 -4.95 4.08 -11.09
CA GLU A 14 -5.38 5.46 -11.33
C GLU A 14 -4.21 6.46 -11.15
N PRO A 15 -3.63 7.03 -12.23
CA PRO A 15 -2.43 7.87 -12.13
C PRO A 15 -2.61 9.13 -11.28
N ASP A 16 -3.83 9.66 -11.24
CA ASP A 16 -4.15 10.84 -10.44
C ASP A 16 -4.18 10.53 -8.93
N LEU A 17 -4.63 9.33 -8.52
CA LEU A 17 -4.53 8.88 -7.13
C LEU A 17 -3.08 8.60 -6.76
N GLN A 18 -2.30 7.95 -7.62
CA GLN A 18 -0.87 7.75 -7.40
C GLN A 18 -0.14 9.08 -7.13
N ARG A 19 -0.40 10.10 -7.96
CA ARG A 19 0.17 11.45 -7.79
C ARG A 19 -0.29 12.11 -6.50
N LEU A 20 -1.58 12.02 -6.20
CA LEU A 20 -2.18 12.60 -5.00
C LEU A 20 -1.56 11.99 -3.73
N TYR A 21 -1.46 10.67 -3.66
CA TYR A 21 -0.86 9.95 -2.53
C TYR A 21 0.63 10.21 -2.42
N THR A 22 1.35 10.24 -3.54
CA THR A 22 2.79 10.61 -3.57
C THR A 22 3.01 11.98 -2.93
N LEU A 23 2.28 13.00 -3.38
CA LEU A 23 2.40 14.37 -2.86
C LEU A 23 2.06 14.43 -1.37
N ALA A 24 0.97 13.77 -0.95
CA ALA A 24 0.54 13.75 0.44
C ALA A 24 1.59 13.10 1.36
N LEU A 25 2.13 11.94 0.96
CA LEU A 25 3.13 11.19 1.72
C LEU A 25 4.46 11.93 1.80
N SER A 26 4.96 12.44 0.67
CA SER A 26 6.20 13.22 0.66
C SER A 26 6.08 14.50 1.50
N SER A 27 4.92 15.16 1.50
CA SER A 27 4.70 16.33 2.38
C SER A 27 4.73 16.01 3.88
N LYS A 28 4.53 14.73 4.24
CA LYS A 28 4.63 14.22 5.61
C LYS A 28 5.99 13.62 5.95
N GLY A 29 6.94 13.67 5.01
CA GLY A 29 8.30 13.17 5.20
C GLY A 29 8.44 11.66 4.98
N TYR A 30 7.49 11.02 4.28
CA TYR A 30 7.69 9.65 3.79
C TYR A 30 8.43 9.67 2.45
N ASP A 31 9.32 8.71 2.27
CA ASP A 31 9.94 8.45 0.97
C ASP A 31 9.06 7.49 0.16
N ILE A 32 8.94 7.71 -1.15
CA ILE A 32 8.25 6.76 -2.02
C ILE A 32 9.25 5.72 -2.51
N ALA A 33 9.07 4.47 -2.11
CA ALA A 33 9.93 3.36 -2.54
C ALA A 33 9.79 3.15 -4.05
N PHE A 34 8.54 3.03 -4.48
CA PHE A 34 8.14 2.89 -5.87
C PHE A 34 6.63 3.19 -6.00
N VAL A 35 6.22 3.39 -7.25
CA VAL A 35 4.81 3.46 -7.65
C VAL A 35 4.59 2.38 -8.70
N ALA A 36 3.50 1.64 -8.60
CA ALA A 36 3.10 0.60 -9.55
C ALA A 36 1.63 0.77 -9.98
N ASN A 37 1.33 0.39 -11.21
CA ASN A 37 -0.01 0.51 -11.79
C ASN A 37 -0.73 -0.84 -11.98
N ASP A 38 -0.10 -1.93 -11.56
CA ASP A 38 -0.63 -3.30 -11.62
C ASP A 38 0.04 -4.16 -10.53
N GLY A 39 -0.61 -5.23 -10.11
CA GLY A 39 -0.06 -6.16 -9.14
C GLY A 39 1.23 -6.86 -9.60
N THR A 40 1.41 -7.08 -10.90
CA THR A 40 2.62 -7.72 -11.46
C THR A 40 3.84 -6.82 -11.27
N ASP A 41 3.70 -5.56 -11.68
CA ASP A 41 4.72 -4.52 -11.51
C ASP A 41 5.00 -4.25 -10.03
N ALA A 42 3.97 -4.31 -9.16
CA ALA A 42 4.14 -4.19 -7.72
C ALA A 42 5.01 -5.30 -7.12
N VAL A 43 4.79 -6.56 -7.52
CA VAL A 43 5.62 -7.69 -7.06
C VAL A 43 7.07 -7.53 -7.53
N GLU A 44 7.28 -7.22 -8.81
CA GLU A 44 8.63 -7.05 -9.38
C GLU A 44 9.41 -5.90 -8.70
N LYS A 45 8.72 -4.78 -8.45
CA LYS A 45 9.29 -3.62 -7.75
C LYS A 45 9.53 -3.89 -6.27
N GLU A 46 8.64 -4.58 -5.59
CA GLU A 46 8.84 -4.97 -4.18
C GLU A 46 10.02 -5.93 -4.02
N HIS A 47 10.24 -6.83 -4.99
CA HIS A 47 11.42 -7.68 -5.02
C HIS A 47 12.71 -6.85 -5.15
N SER A 48 12.69 -5.82 -6.00
CA SER A 48 13.88 -5.01 -6.34
C SER A 48 14.15 -3.84 -5.36
N THR A 49 13.10 -3.21 -4.85
CA THR A 49 13.14 -2.03 -3.96
C THR A 49 12.07 -2.19 -2.87
N PRO A 50 12.38 -2.96 -1.81
CA PRO A 50 11.38 -3.34 -0.82
C PRO A 50 10.85 -2.13 -0.03
N ALA A 51 9.55 -2.14 0.23
CA ALA A 51 8.88 -1.15 1.05
C ALA A 51 8.31 -1.81 2.33
N PRO A 52 8.55 -1.26 3.52
CA PRO A 52 7.93 -1.76 4.74
C PRO A 52 6.40 -1.59 4.74
N ILE A 53 5.87 -0.63 4.00
CA ILE A 53 4.44 -0.37 3.85
C ILE A 53 4.06 -0.27 2.37
N ILE A 54 3.01 -0.96 1.96
CA ILE A 54 2.43 -0.89 0.63
C ILE A 54 0.96 -0.45 0.75
N ILE A 55 0.61 0.61 0.03
CA ILE A 55 -0.78 1.00 -0.23
C ILE A 55 -1.21 0.26 -1.49
N MET A 56 -2.25 -0.57 -1.38
CA MET A 56 -2.68 -1.50 -2.43
C MET A 56 -4.14 -1.27 -2.80
N ASP A 57 -4.41 -0.90 -4.06
CA ASP A 57 -5.76 -0.99 -4.62
C ASP A 57 -6.13 -2.45 -4.91
N HIS A 58 -7.41 -2.78 -4.84
CA HIS A 58 -7.87 -4.14 -5.15
C HIS A 58 -8.01 -4.37 -6.66
N ARG A 59 -8.64 -3.45 -7.39
CA ARG A 59 -9.07 -3.63 -8.78
C ARG A 59 -8.02 -3.08 -9.72
N MET A 60 -7.18 -3.97 -10.23
CA MET A 60 -6.17 -3.65 -11.24
C MET A 60 -6.35 -4.56 -12.48
N PRO A 61 -5.89 -4.11 -13.66
CA PRO A 61 -6.27 -4.74 -14.93
C PRO A 61 -5.67 -6.13 -15.18
N THR A 62 -4.48 -6.46 -14.66
CA THR A 62 -3.81 -7.74 -14.96
C THR A 62 -3.72 -8.64 -13.74
N LYS A 63 -2.93 -8.24 -12.73
CA LYS A 63 -2.86 -8.94 -11.44
C LYS A 63 -3.52 -8.06 -10.39
N ASN A 64 -4.56 -8.58 -9.74
CA ASN A 64 -5.30 -7.79 -8.77
C ASN A 64 -4.52 -7.65 -7.44
N GLY A 65 -4.97 -6.74 -6.58
CA GLY A 65 -4.28 -6.47 -5.32
C GLY A 65 -4.25 -7.66 -4.36
N MET A 66 -5.23 -8.57 -4.44
CA MET A 66 -5.31 -9.76 -3.60
C MET A 66 -4.22 -10.78 -3.97
N GLU A 67 -4.07 -11.03 -5.27
CA GLU A 67 -3.04 -11.92 -5.83
C GLU A 67 -1.65 -11.38 -5.51
N ALA A 68 -1.43 -10.08 -5.76
CA ALA A 68 -0.17 -9.42 -5.43
C ALA A 68 0.15 -9.47 -3.93
N THR A 69 -0.85 -9.26 -3.07
CA THR A 69 -0.69 -9.34 -1.61
C THR A 69 -0.23 -10.74 -1.17
N LYS A 70 -0.89 -11.79 -1.66
CA LYS A 70 -0.54 -13.18 -1.31
C LYS A 70 0.88 -13.51 -1.73
N GLU A 71 1.29 -13.08 -2.92
CA GLU A 71 2.64 -13.31 -3.46
C GLU A 71 3.70 -12.53 -2.68
N ILE A 72 3.52 -11.22 -2.50
CA ILE A 72 4.44 -10.37 -1.73
C ILE A 72 4.63 -10.91 -0.31
N LEU A 73 3.56 -11.25 0.39
CA LEU A 73 3.66 -11.73 1.77
C LEU A 73 4.22 -13.15 1.89
N SER A 74 4.15 -13.95 0.82
CA SER A 74 4.81 -15.27 0.79
C SER A 74 6.33 -15.16 0.76
N GLU A 75 6.86 -14.09 0.17
CA GLU A 75 8.31 -13.82 0.08
C GLU A 75 8.79 -12.87 1.19
N ARG A 76 7.95 -11.93 1.60
CA ARG A 76 8.24 -10.84 2.55
C ARG A 76 7.12 -10.73 3.59
N PRO A 77 7.03 -11.67 4.55
CA PRO A 77 5.94 -11.72 5.52
C PRO A 77 5.87 -10.51 6.47
N ASP A 78 6.95 -9.74 6.58
CA ASP A 78 7.00 -8.56 7.44
C ASP A 78 6.39 -7.30 6.79
N THR A 79 6.25 -7.28 5.46
CA THR A 79 5.68 -6.16 4.70
C THR A 79 4.26 -5.86 5.16
N LYS A 80 3.94 -4.58 5.41
CA LYS A 80 2.62 -4.14 5.86
C LYS A 80 1.77 -3.69 4.69
N ILE A 81 0.73 -4.45 4.36
CA ILE A 81 -0.18 -4.10 3.26
C ILE A 81 -1.44 -3.43 3.80
N ILE A 82 -1.69 -2.20 3.32
CA ILE A 82 -2.89 -1.42 3.59
C ILE A 82 -3.72 -1.39 2.30
N PHE A 83 -4.88 -2.04 2.32
CA PHE A 83 -5.81 -1.95 1.18
C PHE A 83 -6.54 -0.62 1.17
N VAL A 84 -6.66 0.00 0.00
CA VAL A 84 -7.49 1.17 -0.24
C VAL A 84 -8.37 0.91 -1.46
N SER A 85 -9.64 0.58 -1.26
CA SER A 85 -10.51 0.07 -2.35
C SER A 85 -11.92 0.66 -2.28
N ALA A 86 -12.56 0.85 -3.45
CA ALA A 86 -13.98 1.17 -3.54
C ALA A 86 -14.90 -0.05 -3.34
N ASP A 87 -14.36 -1.25 -3.51
CA ASP A 87 -15.06 -2.52 -3.33
C ASP A 87 -14.92 -2.98 -1.88
N ASP A 88 -15.96 -2.81 -1.07
CA ASP A 88 -15.96 -3.20 0.35
C ASP A 88 -16.25 -4.68 0.59
N ALA A 89 -16.76 -5.40 -0.41
CA ALA A 89 -17.04 -6.83 -0.29
C ALA A 89 -15.77 -7.66 -0.07
N VAL A 90 -14.61 -7.14 -0.45
CA VAL A 90 -13.31 -7.83 -0.38
C VAL A 90 -12.58 -7.59 0.95
N GLU A 91 -13.13 -6.80 1.88
CA GLU A 91 -12.47 -6.50 3.16
C GLU A 91 -12.10 -7.79 3.93
N LYS A 92 -13.01 -8.76 3.96
CA LYS A 92 -12.78 -10.04 4.64
C LYS A 92 -11.62 -10.81 3.99
N GLU A 93 -11.65 -10.93 2.66
CA GLU A 93 -10.61 -11.65 1.92
C GLU A 93 -9.25 -10.93 2.04
N ALA A 94 -9.23 -9.60 2.05
CA ALA A 94 -8.00 -8.82 2.21
C ALA A 94 -7.33 -9.11 3.56
N LYS A 95 -8.13 -9.16 4.64
CA LYS A 95 -7.63 -9.55 5.97
C LYS A 95 -7.11 -10.98 5.99
N GLU A 96 -7.84 -11.91 5.37
CA GLU A 96 -7.42 -13.32 5.26
C GLU A 96 -6.13 -13.48 4.44
N ALA A 97 -5.90 -12.61 3.45
CA ALA A 97 -4.66 -12.55 2.68
C ALA A 97 -3.47 -11.92 3.43
N GLY A 98 -3.69 -11.35 4.63
CA GLY A 98 -2.64 -10.78 5.47
C GLY A 98 -2.57 -9.24 5.46
N ALA A 99 -3.54 -8.55 4.85
CA ALA A 99 -3.62 -7.10 4.95
C ALA A 99 -3.80 -6.65 6.41
N VAL A 100 -3.03 -5.65 6.83
CA VAL A 100 -3.08 -5.13 8.21
C VAL A 100 -4.18 -4.10 8.40
N ARG A 101 -4.63 -3.46 7.31
CA ARG A 101 -5.72 -2.49 7.28
C ARG A 101 -6.46 -2.57 5.95
N PHE A 102 -7.74 -2.24 6.00
CA PHE A 102 -8.58 -2.04 4.83
C PHE A 102 -9.29 -0.69 4.97
N LEU A 103 -9.17 0.16 3.96
CA LEU A 103 -9.70 1.52 3.93
C LEU A 103 -10.61 1.67 2.72
N LYS A 104 -11.84 2.13 2.96
CA LYS A 104 -12.85 2.26 1.90
C LYS A 104 -12.71 3.59 1.17
N LYS A 105 -12.66 3.57 -0.17
CA LYS A 105 -12.82 4.76 -1.01
C LYS A 105 -14.29 5.22 -0.99
N PRO A 106 -14.60 6.54 -0.94
CA PRO A 106 -13.65 7.64 -0.84
C PRO A 106 -13.05 7.78 0.57
N ILE A 107 -11.74 8.00 0.63
CA ILE A 107 -10.99 8.24 1.86
C ILE A 107 -10.35 9.63 1.84
N SER A 108 -10.32 10.30 2.99
CA SER A 108 -9.60 11.57 3.12
C SER A 108 -8.08 11.34 3.25
N LEU A 109 -7.26 12.26 2.73
CA LEU A 109 -5.80 12.19 2.90
C LEU A 109 -5.39 12.17 4.37
N LYS A 110 -6.12 12.89 5.23
CA LYS A 110 -5.88 12.91 6.68
C LYS A 110 -6.04 11.51 7.28
N GLU A 111 -7.09 10.79 6.87
CA GLU A 111 -7.37 9.44 7.34
C GLU A 111 -6.37 8.42 6.79
N LEU A 112 -6.00 8.51 5.51
CA LEU A 112 -4.97 7.67 4.90
C LEU A 112 -3.63 7.82 5.65
N LEU A 113 -3.18 9.07 5.84
CA LEU A 113 -1.92 9.37 6.52
C LEU A 113 -1.94 8.91 7.98
N HIS A 114 -3.07 9.08 8.68
CA HIS A 114 -3.21 8.60 10.05
C HIS A 114 -3.06 7.07 10.14
N ASN A 115 -3.71 6.32 9.24
CA ASN A 115 -3.59 4.86 9.23
C ASN A 115 -2.17 4.39 8.91
N ILE A 116 -1.48 5.07 7.99
CA ILE A 116 -0.07 4.78 7.67
C ILE A 116 0.82 5.07 8.87
N GLU A 117 0.59 6.18 9.58
CA GLU A 117 1.33 6.52 10.79
C GLU A 117 1.12 5.48 11.91
N GLU A 118 -0.11 4.99 12.11
CA GLU A 118 -0.36 3.91 13.08
C GLU A 118 0.35 2.61 12.69
N VAL A 119 0.29 2.21 11.41
CA VAL A 119 0.97 0.99 10.93
C VAL A 119 2.50 1.14 10.98
N ALA A 120 3.01 2.34 10.73
CA ALA A 120 4.45 2.65 10.80
C ALA A 120 5.05 2.42 12.19
N LYS A 121 4.27 2.53 13.26
CA LYS A 121 4.75 2.25 14.63
C LYS A 121 5.11 0.79 14.86
N ASP A 122 4.52 -0.11 14.06
CA ASP A 122 4.77 -1.55 14.11
C ASP A 122 5.90 -1.98 13.15
N CYS A 123 6.43 -1.06 12.35
CA CYS A 123 7.60 -1.29 11.51
C CYS A 123 8.87 -1.13 12.37
N LYS A 124 9.69 -2.17 12.46
CA LYS A 124 10.94 -2.19 13.23
C LYS A 124 12.10 -1.57 12.46
#